data_AF-A0A6B0S424-F1
#
_entry.id   AF-A0A6B0S424-F1
#
_cell.length_a   1.000
_cell.length_b   1.000
_cell.length_c   1.000
_cell.angle_alpha   90.00
_cell.angle_beta   90.00
_cell.angle_gamma   90.00
#
_symmetry.space_group_name_H-M   'P 1'
#
loop_
_entity.id
_entity.type
_entity.pdbx_description
1 polymer ?
#
loop_
_entity_poly.entity_id
_entity_poly.type
_entity_poly.pdbx_seq_one_letter_code
_entity_poly.pdbx_strand_id
1 'polypeptide(L)'
;MPAWVALLLFWAAAEASEDCPAACACRALDTMGLQVDCRGRGLEVLPALPAPTRELLLTNNSLQSVPPGAFDHLPQLQALDLAHNPWRCDCGLVYLRLWLEDRAPEQLLRLRCAGPAHAADRTPAQLSGSELGGCGWTLREVQGRLTEAQGPEVDRAPEQLLRLRCAGPAHAADRTPAQLSGSELGGCGWTLRESWAGPGSWWDAALVVVAALGLALLVSLLCTIPVPRASPR
;
A
#
# COMPACT_ATOMS: atom_id res chain seq x y z
N MET A 1 34.26 19.56 50.83
CA MET A 1 33.38 18.62 50.11
C MET A 1 34.27 17.84 49.16
N PRO A 2 34.29 16.50 49.23
CA PRO A 2 35.39 15.77 48.63
C PRO A 2 35.23 15.68 47.11
N ALA A 3 36.35 15.81 46.39
CA ALA A 3 36.41 15.95 44.93
C ALA A 3 35.76 14.78 44.16
N TRP A 4 35.55 13.62 44.81
CA TRP A 4 34.88 12.47 44.21
C TRP A 4 33.37 12.67 44.02
N VAL A 5 32.73 13.59 44.75
CA VAL A 5 31.30 13.92 44.52
C VAL A 5 31.11 14.67 43.20
N ALA A 6 32.07 15.51 42.79
CA ALA A 6 32.01 16.18 41.49
C ALA A 6 32.19 15.21 40.31
N LEU A 7 32.96 14.14 40.48
CA LEU A 7 33.13 13.08 39.48
C LEU A 7 31.89 12.18 39.35
N LEU A 8 31.14 11.96 40.43
CA LEU A 8 29.86 11.24 40.37
C LEU A 8 28.70 12.09 39.83
N LEU A 9 28.75 13.41 39.99
CA LEU A 9 27.78 14.34 39.39
C LEU A 9 28.08 14.65 37.91
N PHE A 10 29.30 14.42 37.44
CA PHE A 10 29.66 14.58 36.03
C PHE A 10 29.28 13.39 35.13
N TRP A 11 28.94 12.23 35.70
CA TRP A 11 28.49 11.07 34.91
C TRP A 11 26.96 10.99 34.77
N ALA A 12 26.20 11.85 35.44
CA ALA A 12 24.74 11.85 35.38
C ALA A 12 24.15 12.75 34.28
N ALA A 13 24.97 13.43 33.47
CA ALA A 13 24.51 14.44 32.53
C ALA A 13 25.21 14.35 31.16
N ALA A 14 25.16 13.17 30.52
CA ALA A 14 25.19 13.03 29.06
C ALA A 14 25.14 11.54 28.66
N GLU A 15 24.01 10.88 28.87
CA GLU A 15 23.58 9.85 27.92
C GLU A 15 22.66 10.55 26.92
N ALA A 16 23.25 11.42 26.09
CA ALA A 16 22.65 11.74 24.82
C ALA A 16 22.78 10.45 24.00
N SER A 17 21.71 9.65 23.97
CA SER A 17 21.59 8.49 23.09
C SER A 17 22.09 8.85 21.69
N GLU A 18 23.06 8.10 21.17
CA GLU A 18 23.61 8.27 19.81
C GLU A 18 22.56 8.24 18.68
N ASP A 19 21.30 7.93 19.01
CA ASP A 19 20.21 7.80 18.06
C ASP A 19 19.44 9.11 17.78
N CYS A 20 19.57 10.16 18.60
CA CYS A 20 18.79 11.39 18.38
C CYS A 20 19.38 12.24 17.23
N PRO A 21 18.60 12.59 16.19
CA PRO A 21 19.13 13.41 15.10
C PRO A 21 19.61 14.77 15.58
N ALA A 22 20.81 15.19 15.16
CA ALA A 22 21.49 16.39 15.65
C ALA A 22 20.69 17.69 15.48
N ALA A 23 19.80 17.74 14.48
CA ALA A 23 18.93 18.89 14.24
C ALA A 23 17.74 18.95 15.21
N CYS A 24 17.45 17.89 15.96
CA CYS A 24 16.23 17.73 16.75
C CYS A 24 16.52 17.62 18.25
N ALA A 25 15.48 17.75 19.06
CA ALA A 25 15.52 17.51 20.49
C ALA A 25 14.69 16.27 20.81
N CYS A 26 15.28 15.30 21.51
CA CYS A 26 14.58 14.09 21.91
C CYS A 26 14.29 14.08 23.41
N ARG A 27 13.10 13.62 23.79
CA ARG A 27 12.68 13.49 25.19
C ARG A 27 11.98 12.15 25.41
N ALA A 28 12.38 11.42 26.44
CA ALA A 28 11.68 10.22 26.87
C ALA A 28 10.27 10.57 27.40
N LEU A 29 9.28 9.79 26.99
CA LEU A 29 7.89 9.95 27.43
C LEU A 29 7.61 9.06 28.65
N ASP A 30 6.75 9.54 29.54
CA ASP A 30 6.33 8.81 30.75
C ASP A 30 5.63 7.48 30.40
N THR A 31 4.99 7.42 29.23
CA THR A 31 4.19 6.27 28.76
C THR A 31 4.99 5.24 27.95
N MET A 32 6.32 5.22 28.12
CA MET A 32 7.28 4.46 27.29
C MET A 32 7.26 4.95 25.82
N GLY A 33 8.45 5.30 25.33
CA GLY A 33 8.66 5.82 23.98
C GLY A 33 9.43 7.14 23.98
N LEU A 34 9.67 7.66 22.79
CA LEU A 34 10.48 8.85 22.56
C LEU A 34 9.68 9.91 21.80
N GLN A 35 9.67 11.14 22.31
CA GLN A 35 9.26 12.32 21.57
C GLN A 35 10.47 12.88 20.84
N VAL A 36 10.34 13.09 19.53
CA VAL A 36 11.36 13.70 18.66
C VAL A 36 10.81 15.03 18.16
N ASP A 37 11.34 16.13 18.69
CA ASP A 37 10.96 17.50 18.35
C ASP A 37 11.95 18.13 17.37
N CYS A 38 11.53 18.25 16.11
CA CYS A 38 12.29 18.83 15.02
C CYS A 38 11.64 20.13 14.49
N ARG A 39 10.79 20.81 15.27
CA ARG A 39 10.05 21.98 14.80
C ARG A 39 10.97 23.17 14.50
N GLY A 40 10.72 23.89 13.41
CA GLY A 40 11.41 25.14 13.11
C GLY A 40 12.89 24.98 12.79
N ARG A 41 13.33 23.80 12.32
CA ARG A 41 14.74 23.47 12.09
C ARG A 41 15.19 23.67 10.64
N GLY A 42 14.28 24.09 9.75
CA GLY A 42 14.57 24.30 8.33
C GLY A 42 14.91 23.01 7.60
N LEU A 43 14.36 21.88 8.03
CA LEU A 43 14.65 20.58 7.42
C LEU A 43 14.08 20.54 5.99
N GLU A 44 14.94 20.30 5.01
CA GLU A 44 14.56 20.02 3.62
C GLU A 44 14.41 18.51 3.37
N VAL A 45 15.15 17.70 4.13
CA VAL A 45 15.15 16.25 4.07
C VAL A 45 14.86 15.71 5.47
N LEU A 46 14.05 14.66 5.55
CA LEU A 46 13.74 13.99 6.80
C LEU A 46 15.01 13.28 7.35
N PRO A 47 15.42 13.54 8.60
CA PRO A 47 16.57 12.86 9.21
C PRO A 47 16.23 11.40 9.56
N ALA A 48 17.27 10.60 9.85
CA ALA A 48 17.07 9.27 10.41
C ALA A 48 16.39 9.36 11.79
N LEU A 49 15.32 8.58 11.97
CA LEU A 49 14.48 8.63 13.16
C LEU A 49 14.74 7.42 14.06
N PRO A 50 14.81 7.60 15.40
CA PRO A 50 14.94 6.49 16.34
C PRO A 50 13.75 5.53 16.27
N ALA A 51 14.00 4.22 16.33
CA ALA A 51 12.96 3.19 16.39
C ALA A 51 11.90 3.38 17.52
N PRO A 52 12.26 3.82 18.76
CA PRO A 52 11.27 4.01 19.83
C PRO A 52 10.46 5.32 19.71
N THR A 53 10.48 6.00 18.55
CA THR A 53 9.72 7.24 18.33
C THR A 53 8.22 6.98 18.44
N ARG A 54 7.58 7.71 19.34
CA ARG A 54 6.14 7.68 19.60
C ARG A 54 5.46 8.99 19.22
N GLU A 55 6.17 10.10 19.34
CA GLU A 55 5.70 11.43 18.96
C GLU A 55 6.75 12.10 18.07
N LEU A 56 6.36 12.55 16.88
CA LEU A 56 7.25 13.19 15.91
C LEU A 56 6.69 14.56 15.49
N LEU A 57 7.43 15.62 15.83
CA LEU A 57 7.02 17.00 15.54
C LEU A 57 7.92 17.59 14.46
N LEU A 58 7.39 17.76 13.25
CA LEU A 58 8.10 18.26 12.07
C LEU A 58 7.53 19.60 11.55
N THR A 59 6.73 20.28 12.37
CA THR A 59 6.08 21.55 12.01
C THR A 59 7.08 22.65 11.67
N ASN A 60 6.72 23.55 10.75
CA ASN A 60 7.53 24.72 10.37
C ASN A 60 8.92 24.32 9.83
N ASN A 61 8.95 23.40 8.87
CA ASN A 61 10.17 23.02 8.15
C ASN A 61 10.00 23.28 6.64
N SER A 62 10.97 22.85 5.85
CA SER A 62 11.01 23.03 4.40
C SER A 62 10.86 21.70 3.65
N LEU A 63 10.20 20.71 4.29
CA LEU A 63 9.99 19.40 3.71
C LEU A 63 9.02 19.49 2.54
N GLN A 64 9.41 18.95 1.39
CA GLN A 64 8.55 18.89 0.21
C GLN A 64 7.96 17.50 -0.02
N SER A 65 8.63 16.45 0.47
CA SER A 65 8.21 15.06 0.38
C SER A 65 8.78 14.23 1.52
N VAL A 66 8.25 13.03 1.72
CA VAL A 66 8.79 12.03 2.63
C VAL A 66 9.23 10.82 1.80
N PRO A 67 10.47 10.32 1.97
CA PRO A 67 10.94 9.15 1.25
C PRO A 67 10.04 7.93 1.51
N PRO A 68 9.80 7.07 0.50
CA PRO A 68 9.09 5.82 0.71
C PRO A 68 9.73 4.97 1.80
N GLY A 69 8.92 4.47 2.71
CA GLY A 69 9.35 3.63 3.83
C GLY A 69 9.94 4.37 5.04
N ALA A 70 9.99 5.70 5.01
CA ALA A 70 10.62 6.48 6.08
C ALA A 70 9.93 6.35 7.45
N PHE A 71 8.67 5.93 7.51
CA PHE A 71 7.94 5.71 8.76
C PHE A 71 7.67 4.23 9.05
N ASP A 72 8.05 3.32 8.16
CA ASP A 72 7.68 1.89 8.27
C ASP A 72 8.38 1.20 9.45
N HIS A 73 9.55 1.71 9.83
CA HIS A 73 10.35 1.23 10.96
C HIS A 73 9.96 1.84 12.31
N LEU A 74 8.89 2.64 12.36
CA LEU A 74 8.40 3.33 13.55
C LEU A 74 7.05 2.75 14.02
N PRO A 75 7.02 1.51 14.54
CA PRO A 75 5.77 0.83 14.90
C PRO A 75 5.03 1.49 16.08
N GLN A 76 5.74 2.29 16.88
CA GLN A 76 5.19 2.97 18.06
C GLN A 76 4.71 4.39 17.78
N LEU A 77 4.87 4.91 16.55
CA LEU A 77 4.49 6.28 16.20
C LEU A 77 2.97 6.46 16.34
N GLN A 78 2.56 7.40 17.20
CA GLN A 78 1.15 7.67 17.54
C GLN A 78 0.77 9.13 17.28
N ALA A 79 1.71 10.07 17.50
CA ALA A 79 1.49 11.48 17.19
C ALA A 79 2.49 11.92 16.12
N LEU A 80 1.97 12.54 15.07
CA LEU A 80 2.75 13.09 13.97
C LEU A 80 2.21 14.48 13.67
N ASP A 81 3.09 15.47 13.53
CA ASP A 81 2.73 16.82 13.09
C ASP A 81 3.60 17.23 11.90
N LEU A 82 2.95 17.42 10.74
CA LEU A 82 3.58 17.76 9.45
C LEU A 82 3.19 19.16 8.96
N ALA A 83 2.50 19.95 9.78
CA ALA A 83 1.94 21.23 9.35
C ALA A 83 3.04 22.25 8.98
N HIS A 84 2.67 23.25 8.19
CA HIS A 84 3.59 24.32 7.79
C HIS A 84 4.88 23.82 7.13
N ASN A 85 4.73 22.89 6.18
CA ASN A 85 5.80 22.44 5.28
C ASN A 85 5.31 22.63 3.83
N PRO A 86 6.19 23.00 2.89
CA PRO A 86 5.83 23.25 1.50
C PRO A 86 5.64 21.94 0.70
N TRP A 87 4.66 21.13 1.10
CA TRP A 87 4.43 19.80 0.51
C TRP A 87 4.17 19.86 -0.99
N ARG A 88 4.92 19.06 -1.75
CA ARG A 88 4.76 18.88 -3.18
C ARG A 88 3.87 17.68 -3.45
N CYS A 89 2.65 17.93 -3.88
CA CYS A 89 1.63 16.93 -4.13
C CYS A 89 1.70 16.41 -5.57
N ASP A 90 2.81 15.73 -5.84
CA ASP A 90 3.05 14.97 -7.05
C ASP A 90 3.26 13.47 -6.73
N CYS A 91 3.94 12.75 -7.61
CA CYS A 91 4.14 11.32 -7.50
C CYS A 91 4.94 10.93 -6.26
N GLY A 92 5.80 11.84 -5.76
CA GLY A 92 6.58 11.63 -4.55
C GLY A 92 5.74 11.63 -3.27
N LEU A 93 4.52 12.17 -3.30
CA LEU A 93 3.64 12.22 -2.13
C LEU A 93 2.82 10.94 -1.92
N VAL A 94 2.80 10.03 -2.89
CA VAL A 94 1.91 8.85 -2.85
C VAL A 94 2.14 8.00 -1.60
N TYR A 95 3.41 7.76 -1.22
CA TYR A 95 3.72 7.03 0.01
C TYR A 95 3.13 7.71 1.24
N LEU A 96 3.41 9.01 1.41
CA LEU A 96 2.97 9.77 2.57
C LEU A 96 1.44 9.81 2.66
N ARG A 97 0.75 10.02 1.52
CA ARG A 97 -0.71 10.00 1.48
C ARG A 97 -1.27 8.67 1.98
N LEU A 98 -0.80 7.55 1.43
CA LEU A 98 -1.27 6.22 1.81
C LEU A 98 -0.96 5.89 3.28
N TRP A 99 0.23 6.27 3.75
CA TRP A 99 0.61 6.07 5.15
C TRP A 99 -0.28 6.87 6.09
N LEU A 100 -0.58 8.13 5.76
CA LEU A 100 -1.47 8.98 6.56
C LEU A 100 -2.92 8.49 6.53
N GLU A 101 -3.41 8.01 5.39
CA GLU A 101 -4.75 7.41 5.27
C GLU A 101 -4.95 6.24 6.24
N ASP A 102 -3.95 5.39 6.40
CA ASP A 102 -4.01 4.21 7.27
C ASP A 102 -3.70 4.53 8.75
N ARG A 103 -2.68 5.36 9.00
CA ARG A 103 -2.09 5.52 10.34
C ARG A 103 -2.43 6.84 11.03
N ALA A 104 -2.73 7.91 10.28
CA ALA A 104 -2.92 9.26 10.82
C ALA A 104 -3.90 10.12 9.98
N PRO A 105 -5.18 9.73 9.85
CA PRO A 105 -6.14 10.38 8.95
C PRO A 105 -6.41 11.85 9.32
N GLU A 106 -6.30 12.19 10.61
CA GLU A 106 -6.40 13.58 11.09
C GLU A 106 -5.34 14.50 10.47
N GLN A 107 -4.14 13.98 10.24
CA GLN A 107 -3.05 14.75 9.62
C GLN A 107 -3.25 14.89 8.11
N LEU A 108 -3.80 13.86 7.45
CA LEU A 108 -4.15 13.90 6.03
C LEU A 108 -5.10 15.05 5.70
N LEU A 109 -6.08 15.33 6.58
CA LEU A 109 -7.06 16.41 6.42
C LEU A 109 -6.47 17.81 6.68
N ARG A 110 -5.38 17.90 7.43
CA ARG A 110 -4.72 19.16 7.79
C ARG A 110 -3.59 19.52 6.82
N LEU A 111 -2.95 18.53 6.20
CA LEU A 111 -1.88 18.73 5.25
C LEU A 111 -2.39 19.50 4.02
N ARG A 112 -1.71 20.60 3.67
CA ARG A 112 -1.99 21.42 2.49
C ARG A 112 -0.82 21.33 1.54
N CYS A 113 -1.12 21.16 0.26
CA CYS A 113 -0.15 21.17 -0.82
C CYS A 113 0.32 22.61 -1.09
N ALA A 114 1.63 22.84 -1.15
CA ALA A 114 2.18 24.10 -1.64
C ALA A 114 2.31 24.13 -3.17
N GLY A 115 2.40 22.96 -3.79
CA GLY A 115 2.42 22.82 -5.23
C GLY A 115 2.29 21.36 -5.66
N PRO A 116 2.32 21.06 -6.97
CA PRO A 116 2.30 22.01 -8.11
C PRO A 116 1.00 22.84 -8.18
N ALA A 117 0.94 23.84 -9.06
CA ALA A 117 -0.13 24.84 -9.10
C ALA A 117 -1.57 24.26 -9.16
N HIS A 118 -1.77 23.12 -9.82
CA HIS A 118 -3.08 22.45 -9.88
C HIS A 118 -3.51 21.79 -8.56
N ALA A 119 -2.56 21.52 -7.68
CA ALA A 119 -2.76 20.91 -6.37
C ALA A 119 -2.60 21.91 -5.22
N ALA A 120 -2.08 23.12 -5.48
CA ALA A 120 -1.85 24.13 -4.46
C ALA A 120 -3.10 24.43 -3.62
N ASP A 121 -2.90 24.57 -2.31
CA ASP A 121 -3.92 24.79 -1.28
C ASP A 121 -4.97 23.68 -1.12
N ARG A 122 -4.89 22.59 -1.88
CA ARG A 122 -5.73 21.40 -1.70
C ARG A 122 -5.12 20.47 -0.66
N THR A 123 -5.96 19.62 -0.06
CA THR A 123 -5.47 18.54 0.81
C THR A 123 -5.20 17.29 -0.02
N PRO A 124 -4.25 16.43 0.36
CA PRO A 124 -4.00 15.18 -0.36
C PRO A 124 -5.22 14.27 -0.45
N ALA A 125 -6.10 14.30 0.56
CA ALA A 125 -7.37 13.57 0.56
C ALA A 125 -8.33 14.01 -0.58
N GLN A 126 -8.18 15.23 -1.10
CA GLN A 126 -9.02 15.76 -2.19
C GLN A 126 -8.44 15.46 -3.58
N LEU A 127 -7.23 14.90 -3.66
CA LEU A 127 -6.54 14.64 -4.91
C LEU A 127 -6.76 13.19 -5.35
N SER A 128 -7.15 13.03 -6.61
CA SER A 128 -7.16 11.73 -7.27
C SER A 128 -5.73 11.25 -7.58
N GLY A 129 -5.56 9.94 -7.77
CA GLY A 129 -4.25 9.36 -8.13
C GLY A 129 -3.65 9.95 -9.42
N SER A 130 -4.48 10.37 -10.37
CA SER A 130 -4.03 11.06 -11.60
C SER A 130 -3.54 12.48 -11.35
N GLU A 131 -4.12 13.20 -10.37
CA GLU A 131 -3.73 14.57 -10.04
C GLU A 131 -2.40 14.64 -9.28
N LEU A 132 -2.06 13.58 -8.54
CA LEU A 132 -0.71 13.38 -8.00
C LEU A 132 0.31 13.02 -9.11
N GLY A 133 -0.12 12.84 -10.35
CA GLY A 133 0.78 12.58 -11.47
C GLY A 133 1.22 11.12 -11.59
N GLY A 134 1.69 10.76 -12.79
CA GLY A 134 2.14 9.41 -13.11
C GLY A 134 3.44 9.06 -12.40
N CYS A 135 3.40 8.10 -11.48
CA CYS A 135 4.58 7.55 -10.83
C CYS A 135 5.32 6.60 -11.80
N GLY A 136 6.09 7.16 -12.75
CA GLY A 136 7.16 6.44 -13.43
C GLY A 136 6.77 5.32 -14.42
N TRP A 137 5.51 5.14 -14.79
CA TRP A 137 5.14 4.26 -15.89
C TRP A 137 5.13 5.02 -17.21
N THR A 138 6.27 5.06 -17.91
CA THR A 138 6.28 5.41 -19.34
C THR A 138 6.15 4.14 -20.16
N LEU A 139 5.02 3.94 -20.85
CA LEU A 139 5.00 3.04 -22.01
C LEU A 139 5.92 3.66 -23.05
N ARG A 140 7.15 3.14 -23.19
CA ARG A 140 8.00 3.51 -24.32
C ARG A 140 7.36 2.93 -25.58
N GLU A 141 6.76 3.76 -26.42
CA GLU A 141 6.66 3.43 -27.84
C GLU A 141 8.09 3.37 -28.39
N VAL A 142 8.69 2.19 -28.34
CA VAL A 142 9.93 1.90 -29.05
C VAL A 142 9.58 1.94 -30.53
N GLN A 143 10.10 2.95 -31.23
CA GLN A 143 9.93 3.18 -32.66
C GLN A 143 10.14 1.90 -33.49
N GLY A 144 9.08 1.13 -33.68
CA GLY A 144 8.92 0.12 -34.73
C GLY A 144 10.00 -0.96 -34.85
N ARG A 145 10.85 -1.21 -33.86
CA ARG A 145 11.87 -2.28 -33.94
C ARG A 145 12.23 -2.83 -32.57
N LEU A 146 11.94 -4.11 -32.37
CA LEU A 146 12.32 -4.87 -31.19
C LEU A 146 13.84 -5.05 -31.18
N THR A 147 14.55 -4.30 -30.35
CA THR A 147 15.89 -4.68 -29.89
C THR A 147 15.92 -4.59 -28.38
N GLU A 148 16.31 -5.71 -27.77
CA GLU A 148 16.36 -6.05 -26.35
C GLU A 148 16.88 -4.91 -25.47
N ALA A 149 16.10 -4.55 -24.45
CA ALA A 149 16.48 -3.51 -23.49
C ALA A 149 17.32 -4.10 -22.36
N GLN A 150 18.57 -3.66 -22.22
CA GLN A 150 19.34 -3.81 -20.99
C GLN A 150 18.96 -2.67 -20.03
N GLY A 151 18.00 -2.95 -19.15
CA GLY A 151 17.79 -2.28 -17.87
C GLY A 151 18.12 -3.25 -16.73
N PRO A 152 18.08 -2.82 -15.46
CA PRO A 152 18.04 -3.78 -14.36
C PRO A 152 16.83 -4.67 -14.62
N GLU A 153 17.05 -5.98 -14.65
CA GLU A 153 16.02 -7.00 -14.90
C GLU A 153 14.88 -6.78 -13.90
N VAL A 154 13.88 -5.98 -14.29
CA VAL A 154 12.53 -6.08 -13.74
C VAL A 154 12.02 -7.34 -14.38
N ASP A 155 12.47 -8.45 -13.79
CA ASP A 155 12.01 -9.78 -14.11
C ASP A 155 10.50 -9.74 -14.20
N ARG A 156 10.01 -10.22 -15.34
CA ARG A 156 8.61 -10.51 -15.68
C ARG A 156 7.67 -10.24 -14.50
N ALA A 157 6.78 -9.26 -14.66
CA ALA A 157 5.63 -9.13 -13.78
C ALA A 157 5.08 -10.54 -13.52
N PRO A 158 5.02 -11.02 -12.26
CA PRO A 158 4.67 -12.40 -11.96
C PRO A 158 3.39 -12.77 -12.72
N GLU A 159 3.29 -13.99 -13.26
CA GLU A 159 2.13 -14.50 -14.01
C GLU A 159 0.78 -14.16 -13.35
N GLN A 160 0.77 -13.98 -12.02
CA GLN A 160 -0.37 -13.56 -11.21
C GLN A 160 -0.84 -12.11 -11.51
N LEU A 161 0.06 -11.16 -11.78
CA LEU A 161 -0.29 -9.79 -12.16
C LEU A 161 -0.92 -9.72 -13.56
N LEU A 162 -0.57 -10.64 -14.46
CA LEU A 162 -1.24 -10.78 -15.77
C LEU A 162 -2.72 -11.17 -15.64
N ARG A 163 -3.07 -11.83 -14.54
CA ARG A 163 -4.43 -12.32 -14.24
C ARG A 163 -5.24 -11.36 -13.37
N LEU A 164 -4.62 -10.29 -12.90
CA LEU A 164 -5.29 -9.29 -12.09
C LEU A 164 -6.22 -8.47 -12.99
N ARG A 165 -7.50 -8.43 -12.61
CA ARG A 165 -8.54 -7.67 -13.30
C ARG A 165 -9.20 -6.75 -12.29
N CYS A 166 -9.63 -5.58 -12.75
CA CYS A 166 -10.44 -4.69 -11.94
C CYS A 166 -11.85 -5.28 -11.79
N ALA A 167 -12.37 -5.46 -10.57
CA ALA A 167 -13.73 -5.95 -10.35
C ALA A 167 -14.79 -4.84 -10.38
N GLY A 168 -14.36 -3.58 -10.31
CA GLY A 168 -15.21 -2.40 -10.35
C GLY A 168 -14.38 -1.16 -10.05
N PRO A 169 -14.85 0.04 -10.39
CA PRO A 169 -16.20 0.40 -10.89
C PRO A 169 -16.49 -0.05 -12.33
N ALA A 170 -17.76 -0.08 -12.75
CA ALA A 170 -18.21 -0.65 -14.03
C ALA A 170 -17.49 -0.09 -15.29
N HIS A 171 -17.00 1.15 -15.24
CA HIS A 171 -16.24 1.76 -16.33
C HIS A 171 -14.78 1.25 -16.43
N ALA A 172 -14.28 0.65 -15.36
CA ALA A 172 -12.93 0.08 -15.27
C ALA A 172 -12.92 -1.45 -15.15
N ALA A 173 -14.09 -2.08 -14.97
CA ALA A 173 -14.23 -3.52 -14.76
C ALA A 173 -13.59 -4.35 -15.91
N ASP A 174 -13.01 -5.48 -15.55
CA ASP A 174 -12.32 -6.43 -16.44
C ASP A 174 -11.08 -5.91 -17.18
N ARG A 175 -10.64 -4.67 -16.93
CA ARG A 175 -9.37 -4.15 -17.45
C ARG A 175 -8.19 -4.64 -16.61
N THR A 176 -7.05 -4.91 -17.25
CA THR A 176 -5.79 -5.25 -16.57
C THR A 176 -5.11 -3.98 -16.03
N PRO A 177 -4.14 -4.11 -15.10
CA PRO A 177 -3.36 -2.96 -14.63
C PRO A 177 -2.72 -2.15 -15.78
N ALA A 178 -2.26 -2.82 -16.84
CA ALA A 178 -1.65 -2.18 -18.00
C ALA A 178 -2.64 -1.37 -18.86
N GLN A 179 -3.94 -1.66 -18.74
CA GLN A 179 -5.00 -1.00 -19.50
C GLN A 179 -5.61 0.19 -18.76
N LEU A 180 -5.25 0.43 -17.50
CA LEU A 180 -5.88 1.43 -16.64
C LEU A 180 -4.98 2.65 -16.46
N SER A 181 -5.60 3.83 -16.35
CA SER A 181 -4.92 5.05 -15.95
C SER A 181 -4.58 5.01 -14.46
N GLY A 182 -3.62 5.84 -14.02
CA GLY A 182 -3.15 5.86 -12.63
C GLY A 182 -4.24 6.13 -11.58
N SER A 183 -5.29 6.90 -11.93
CA SER A 183 -6.45 7.11 -11.07
C SER A 183 -7.39 5.90 -11.01
N GLU A 184 -7.55 5.16 -12.11
CA GLU A 184 -8.40 3.98 -12.16
C GLU A 184 -7.76 2.81 -11.40
N LEU A 185 -6.43 2.69 -11.39
CA LEU A 185 -5.70 1.65 -10.62
C LEU A 185 -6.02 1.68 -9.12
N GLY A 186 -6.14 2.87 -8.53
CA GLY A 186 -6.42 3.05 -7.11
C GLY A 186 -7.90 2.87 -6.73
N GLY A 187 -8.81 2.91 -7.70
CA GLY A 187 -10.25 2.69 -7.50
C GLY A 187 -10.70 1.25 -7.72
N CYS A 188 -9.79 0.37 -8.13
CA CYS A 188 -10.11 -1.01 -8.49
C CYS A 188 -10.14 -1.94 -7.27
N GLY A 189 -11.27 -2.62 -7.06
CA GLY A 189 -11.31 -3.83 -6.25
C GLY A 189 -10.70 -4.98 -7.05
N TRP A 190 -9.44 -5.32 -6.82
CA TRP A 190 -8.73 -6.28 -7.66
C TRP A 190 -9.22 -7.72 -7.46
N THR A 191 -9.43 -8.45 -8.55
CA THR A 191 -9.71 -9.89 -8.54
C THR A 191 -8.71 -10.66 -9.39
N LEU A 192 -8.37 -11.86 -8.92
CA LEU A 192 -7.58 -12.81 -9.69
C LEU A 192 -8.52 -13.62 -10.58
N ARG A 193 -8.37 -13.50 -11.90
CA ARG A 193 -9.10 -14.37 -12.82
C ARG A 193 -8.32 -15.66 -13.00
N GLU A 194 -8.74 -16.69 -12.27
CA GLU A 194 -8.33 -18.07 -12.50
C GLU A 194 -8.65 -18.45 -13.96
N SER A 195 -7.69 -19.07 -14.66
CA SER A 195 -7.82 -19.44 -16.09
C SER A 195 -8.97 -20.42 -16.37
N TRP A 196 -9.54 -21.03 -15.33
CA TRP A 196 -10.62 -22.01 -15.36
C TRP A 196 -11.99 -21.42 -15.00
N ALA A 197 -12.04 -20.14 -14.62
CA ALA A 197 -13.24 -19.42 -14.20
C ALA A 197 -13.60 -18.31 -15.21
N GLY A 198 -13.65 -18.65 -16.50
CA GLY A 198 -14.38 -17.85 -17.47
C GLY A 198 -15.90 -18.03 -17.31
N PRO A 199 -16.73 -17.02 -17.59
CA PRO A 199 -18.17 -17.19 -17.67
C PRO A 199 -18.46 -17.99 -18.95
N GLY A 200 -18.43 -19.32 -18.84
CA GLY A 200 -18.61 -20.21 -19.99
C GLY A 200 -18.28 -21.68 -19.67
N SER A 201 -19.24 -22.38 -19.08
CA SER A 201 -19.86 -23.61 -19.61
C SER A 201 -19.11 -24.96 -19.70
N TRP A 202 -18.12 -25.30 -18.87
CA TRP A 202 -17.59 -26.68 -18.87
C TRP A 202 -18.03 -27.46 -17.63
N TRP A 203 -18.04 -26.83 -16.46
CA TRP A 203 -18.52 -27.46 -15.23
C TRP A 203 -20.01 -27.79 -15.32
N ASP A 204 -20.81 -26.88 -15.88
CA ASP A 204 -22.24 -27.11 -16.11
C ASP A 204 -22.46 -28.24 -17.13
N ALA A 205 -21.67 -28.29 -18.21
CA ALA A 205 -21.74 -29.36 -19.19
C ALA A 205 -21.30 -30.71 -18.60
N ALA A 206 -20.24 -30.72 -17.79
CA ALA A 206 -19.76 -31.91 -17.10
C ALA A 206 -20.79 -32.44 -16.09
N LEU A 207 -21.44 -31.55 -15.33
CA LEU A 207 -22.52 -31.91 -14.41
C LEU A 207 -23.72 -32.52 -15.14
N VAL A 208 -24.10 -31.95 -16.30
CA VAL A 208 -25.19 -32.49 -17.14
C VAL A 208 -24.83 -33.87 -17.68
N VAL A 209 -23.59 -34.07 -18.15
CA VAL A 209 -23.13 -35.38 -18.65
C VAL A 209 -23.10 -36.43 -17.53
N VAL A 210 -22.57 -36.08 -16.36
CA VAL A 210 -22.53 -36.98 -15.19
C VAL A 210 -23.95 -37.33 -14.72
N ALA A 211 -24.84 -36.34 -14.67
CA ALA A 211 -26.24 -36.57 -14.31
C ALA A 211 -26.93 -37.49 -15.33
N ALA A 212 -26.73 -37.28 -16.63
CA ALA A 212 -27.31 -38.10 -17.69
C ALA A 212 -26.80 -39.55 -17.66
N LEU A 213 -25.49 -39.75 -17.48
CA LEU A 213 -24.90 -41.09 -17.35
C LEU A 213 -25.38 -41.80 -16.08
N GLY A 214 -25.49 -41.07 -14.96
CA GLY A 214 -26.03 -41.60 -13.71
C GLY A 214 -27.48 -42.06 -13.83
N LEU A 215 -28.32 -41.25 -14.49
CA LEU A 215 -29.72 -41.58 -14.73
C LEU A 215 -29.87 -42.80 -15.65
N ALA A 216 -29.05 -42.90 -16.70
CA ALA A 216 -29.03 -44.06 -17.60
C ALA A 216 -28.65 -45.36 -16.86
N LEU A 217 -27.60 -45.31 -16.02
CA LEU A 217 -27.19 -46.44 -15.17
C LEU A 217 -28.30 -46.87 -14.21
N LEU A 218 -28.99 -45.92 -13.59
CA LEU A 218 -30.05 -46.17 -12.62
C LEU A 218 -31.27 -46.82 -13.29
N VAL A 219 -31.63 -46.36 -14.50
CA VAL A 219 -32.68 -46.98 -15.33
C VAL A 219 -32.28 -48.40 -15.74
N SER A 220 -31.05 -48.61 -16.21
CA SER A 220 -30.56 -49.96 -16.53
C SER A 220 -30.61 -50.89 -15.32
N LEU A 221 -30.22 -50.42 -14.13
CA LEU A 221 -30.27 -51.20 -12.91
C LEU A 221 -31.71 -51.60 -12.55
N LEU A 222 -32.67 -50.65 -12.61
CA LEU A 222 -34.08 -50.91 -12.37
C LEU A 222 -34.68 -51.92 -13.35
N CYS A 223 -34.30 -51.85 -14.63
CA CYS A 223 -34.73 -52.81 -15.65
C CYS A 223 -34.15 -54.22 -15.45
N THR A 224 -33.02 -54.36 -14.74
CA THR A 224 -32.40 -55.67 -14.47
C THR A 224 -32.92 -56.35 -13.21
N ILE A 225 -33.76 -55.70 -12.40
CA ILE A 225 -34.35 -56.32 -11.19
C ILE A 225 -35.45 -57.31 -11.63
N PRO A 226 -35.25 -58.63 -11.50
CA PRO A 226 -36.27 -59.60 -11.85
C PRO A 226 -37.43 -59.49 -10.86
N VAL A 227 -38.65 -59.26 -11.36
CA VAL A 227 -39.87 -59.30 -10.55
C VAL A 227 -40.06 -60.73 -10.06
N PRO A 228 -40.15 -60.98 -8.73
CA PRO A 228 -40.42 -62.32 -8.23
C PRO A 228 -41.82 -62.76 -8.69
N ARG A 229 -41.89 -63.84 -9.47
CA ARG A 229 -43.17 -64.47 -9.85
C ARG A 229 -43.88 -64.93 -8.59
N ALA A 230 -45.02 -64.32 -8.27
CA ALA A 230 -45.94 -64.84 -7.28
C ALA A 230 -46.45 -66.22 -7.74
N SER A 231 -46.21 -67.25 -6.94
CA SER A 231 -46.75 -68.60 -7.14
C SER A 231 -48.28 -68.57 -7.00
N PRO A 232 -49.06 -69.03 -8.00
CA PRO A 232 -50.47 -69.30 -7.76
C PRO A 232 -50.60 -70.54 -6.85
N ARG A 233 -51.54 -70.49 -5.90
CA ARG A 233 -52.01 -71.66 -5.14
C ARG A 233 -52.99 -72.46 -5.97
#